data_AF-A0A813ITF8-F1
#
_entry.id   AF-A0A813ITF8-F1
#
_cell.length_a   1.000
_cell.length_b   1.000
_cell.length_c   1.000
_cell.angle_alpha   90.00
_cell.angle_beta   90.00
_cell.angle_gamma   90.00
#
_symmetry.space_group_name_H-M   'P 1'
#
loop_
_entity.id
_entity.type
_entity.pdbx_description
1 polymer ?
#
loop_
_entity_poly.entity_id
_entity_poly.type
_entity_poly.pdbx_seq_one_letter_code
_entity_poly.pdbx_strand_id
1 'polypeptide(L)'
;ADQIDASNLVRVYGALLWNVGKVLRTPEVARVFVSSFWNEEYRFQDHKQLFEEDKEAVLKELNALPRTSLLRKINSLVARVRKVRAHMCIVAHLKSRIPWHLRALRAEGAMRSWLCANLSELMQDAHRVPGLSPGDLPNLEVCVTSPEHQAFHRKLSRFEGISRFPSLDPKDLARLERLITTEVPSLLTGVGGVSISKESLKQPEPPSPRAWDFIFGGGSRKRRRMDDP
;
A
#
# COMPACT_ATOMS: atom_id res chain seq x y z
N ALA A 1 -18.31 4.98 -22.42
CA ALA A 1 -19.71 4.94 -21.94
C ALA A 1 -20.70 5.63 -22.89
N ASP A 2 -20.22 6.52 -23.77
CA ASP A 2 -21.05 7.37 -24.63
C ASP A 2 -21.54 6.73 -25.94
N GLN A 3 -21.24 5.45 -26.19
CA GLN A 3 -21.69 4.71 -27.38
C GLN A 3 -23.04 3.99 -27.19
N ILE A 4 -23.63 4.09 -26.00
CA ILE A 4 -24.89 3.44 -25.63
C ILE A 4 -25.86 4.48 -25.06
N ASP A 5 -27.15 4.24 -25.25
CA ASP A 5 -28.24 5.04 -24.71
C ASP A 5 -28.36 4.89 -23.18
N ALA A 6 -29.07 5.83 -22.57
CA ALA A 6 -29.29 5.91 -21.13
C ALA A 6 -29.80 4.59 -20.51
N SER A 7 -30.76 3.92 -21.16
CA SER A 7 -31.37 2.70 -20.62
C SER A 7 -30.39 1.53 -20.63
N ASN A 8 -29.63 1.38 -21.72
CA ASN A 8 -28.62 0.33 -21.80
C ASN A 8 -27.42 0.59 -20.89
N LEU A 9 -27.04 1.86 -20.66
CA LEU A 9 -25.98 2.19 -19.71
C LEU A 9 -26.28 1.69 -18.30
N VAL A 10 -27.50 1.91 -17.81
CA VAL A 10 -27.93 1.42 -16.49
C VAL A 10 -27.89 -0.11 -16.42
N ARG A 11 -28.33 -0.80 -17.49
CA ARG A 11 -28.30 -2.27 -17.56
C ARG A 11 -26.87 -2.82 -17.52
N VAL A 12 -25.96 -2.22 -18.29
CA VAL A 12 -24.54 -2.61 -18.32
C VAL A 12 -23.88 -2.34 -16.97
N TYR A 13 -24.17 -1.19 -16.36
CA TYR A 13 -23.64 -0.83 -15.03
C TYR A 13 -24.10 -1.81 -13.94
N GLY A 14 -25.39 -2.17 -13.93
CA GLY A 14 -25.92 -3.17 -13.00
C GLY A 14 -25.30 -4.55 -13.20
N ALA A 15 -25.15 -5.00 -14.46
CA ALA A 15 -24.51 -6.26 -14.78
C ALA A 15 -23.02 -6.30 -14.35
N LEU A 16 -22.31 -5.17 -14.51
CA LEU A 16 -20.92 -5.02 -14.07
C LEU A 16 -20.82 -5.16 -12.55
N LEU A 17 -21.60 -4.40 -11.78
CA LEU A 17 -21.55 -4.44 -10.32
C LEU A 17 -21.91 -5.82 -9.76
N TRP A 18 -22.88 -6.50 -10.36
CA TRP A 18 -23.24 -7.88 -10.01
C TRP A 18 -22.07 -8.85 -10.19
N ASN A 19 -21.36 -8.75 -11.33
CA ASN A 19 -20.22 -9.60 -11.61
C ASN A 19 -19.01 -9.26 -10.73
N VAL A 20 -18.74 -7.97 -10.50
CA VAL A 20 -17.65 -7.49 -9.62
C VAL A 20 -17.88 -7.95 -8.19
N GLY A 21 -19.11 -7.88 -7.67
CA GLY A 21 -19.45 -8.33 -6.32
C GLY A 21 -19.24 -9.83 -6.10
N LYS A 22 -19.34 -10.66 -7.15
CA LYS A 22 -18.99 -12.09 -7.06
C LYS A 22 -17.49 -12.34 -6.96
N VAL A 23 -16.68 -11.45 -7.53
CA VAL A 23 -15.22 -11.60 -7.61
C VAL A 23 -14.53 -10.96 -6.41
N LEU A 24 -14.95 -9.75 -6.03
CA LEU A 24 -14.40 -9.04 -4.87
C LEU A 24 -14.94 -9.68 -3.58
N ARG A 25 -14.06 -10.33 -2.82
CA ARG A 25 -14.38 -10.93 -1.52
C ARG A 25 -14.36 -9.89 -0.40
N THR A 26 -14.94 -8.72 -0.65
CA THR A 26 -15.01 -7.61 0.31
C THR A 26 -16.46 -7.13 0.41
N PRO A 27 -16.97 -6.86 1.62
CA PRO A 27 -18.31 -6.31 1.81
C PRO A 27 -18.42 -4.85 1.33
N GLU A 28 -17.28 -4.20 1.04
CA GLU A 28 -17.20 -2.83 0.54
C GLU A 28 -17.48 -2.78 -0.96
N VAL A 29 -18.39 -1.89 -1.36
CA VAL A 29 -18.75 -1.68 -2.77
C VAL A 29 -17.62 -0.93 -3.47
N ALA A 30 -17.10 -1.51 -4.57
CA ALA A 30 -16.11 -0.84 -5.39
C ALA A 30 -16.70 0.39 -6.09
N ARG A 31 -16.00 1.52 -6.01
CA ARG A 31 -16.34 2.73 -6.77
C ARG A 31 -16.07 2.49 -8.24
N VAL A 32 -17.06 2.78 -9.09
CA VAL A 32 -16.96 2.69 -10.55
C VAL A 32 -17.16 4.08 -11.12
N PHE A 33 -16.22 4.54 -11.95
CA PHE A 33 -16.32 5.80 -12.69
C PHE A 33 -16.81 5.51 -14.10
N VAL A 34 -17.85 6.19 -14.53
CA VAL A 34 -18.52 5.97 -15.82
C VAL A 34 -18.28 7.19 -16.70
N SER A 35 -17.46 7.02 -17.73
CA SER A 35 -17.25 8.06 -18.75
C SER A 35 -16.65 7.46 -20.03
N SER A 36 -16.41 8.31 -21.02
CA SER A 36 -15.51 8.03 -22.13
C SER A 36 -14.27 8.92 -21.98
N PHE A 37 -13.13 8.30 -21.65
CA PHE A 37 -11.88 8.98 -21.32
C PHE A 37 -11.08 9.36 -22.58
N TRP A 38 -11.68 10.20 -23.42
CA TRP A 38 -11.07 10.75 -24.64
C TRP A 38 -11.42 12.23 -24.79
N ASN A 39 -10.84 12.86 -25.82
CA ASN A 39 -11.00 14.30 -26.08
C ASN A 39 -12.10 14.61 -27.12
N GLU A 40 -12.87 13.60 -27.54
CA GLU A 40 -13.96 13.77 -28.51
C GLU A 40 -15.28 14.13 -27.81
N GLU A 41 -16.19 14.78 -28.56
CA GLU A 41 -17.54 15.07 -28.07
C GLU A 41 -18.34 13.78 -27.87
N TYR A 42 -19.14 13.71 -26.81
CA TYR A 42 -19.96 12.54 -26.54
C TYR A 42 -21.02 12.33 -27.61
N ARG A 43 -21.11 11.09 -28.11
CA ARG A 43 -22.10 10.71 -29.11
C ARG A 43 -23.53 10.81 -28.58
N PHE A 44 -23.78 10.29 -27.37
CA PHE A 44 -25.03 10.49 -26.63
C PHE A 44 -24.80 11.48 -25.47
N GLN A 45 -25.59 12.56 -25.43
CA GLN A 45 -25.40 13.65 -24.44
C GLN A 45 -26.32 13.55 -23.21
N ASP A 46 -27.19 12.53 -23.14
CA ASP A 46 -28.16 12.33 -22.05
C ASP A 46 -27.53 12.32 -20.65
N HIS A 47 -26.27 11.87 -20.55
CA HIS A 47 -25.51 11.75 -19.29
C HIS A 47 -24.20 12.56 -19.30
N LYS A 48 -24.11 13.60 -20.14
CA LYS A 48 -22.90 14.43 -20.26
C LYS A 48 -22.40 14.95 -18.91
N GLN A 49 -23.30 15.43 -18.05
CA GLN A 49 -22.93 15.94 -16.72
C GLN A 49 -22.29 14.84 -15.86
N LEU A 50 -22.93 13.67 -15.76
CA LEU A 50 -22.39 12.51 -15.01
C LEU A 50 -21.00 12.13 -15.50
N PHE A 51 -20.82 12.07 -16.82
CA PHE A 51 -19.55 11.67 -17.42
C PHE A 51 -18.41 12.66 -17.16
N GLU A 52 -18.69 13.96 -17.12
CA GLU A 52 -17.70 14.99 -16.78
C GLU A 52 -17.41 15.00 -15.27
N GLU A 53 -18.43 14.83 -14.42
CA GLU A 53 -18.25 14.69 -12.98
C GLU A 53 -17.34 13.48 -12.64
N ASP A 54 -17.55 12.33 -13.28
CA ASP A 54 -16.71 11.15 -13.07
C ASP A 54 -15.30 11.29 -13.66
N LYS A 55 -15.13 12.00 -14.78
CA LYS A 55 -13.79 12.37 -15.30
C LYS A 55 -13.04 13.24 -14.30
N GLU A 56 -13.67 14.30 -13.82
CA GLU A 56 -13.08 15.21 -12.85
C GLU A 56 -12.73 14.49 -11.55
N ALA A 57 -13.63 13.61 -11.07
CA ALA A 57 -13.39 12.81 -9.88
C ALA A 57 -12.18 11.87 -10.04
N VAL A 58 -12.03 11.21 -11.19
CA VAL A 58 -10.84 10.40 -11.49
C VAL A 58 -9.57 11.24 -11.47
N LEU A 59 -9.57 12.40 -12.15
CA LEU A 59 -8.41 13.29 -12.18
C LEU A 59 -8.03 13.79 -10.78
N LYS A 60 -9.03 14.13 -9.95
CA LYS A 60 -8.83 14.52 -8.56
C LYS A 60 -8.20 13.40 -7.74
N GLU A 61 -8.66 12.16 -7.91
CA GLU A 61 -8.07 11.00 -7.23
C GLU A 61 -6.64 10.73 -7.71
N LEU A 62 -6.38 10.80 -9.01
CA LEU A 62 -5.03 10.65 -9.58
C LEU A 62 -4.06 11.71 -9.03
N ASN A 63 -4.50 12.97 -8.97
CA ASN A 63 -3.71 14.07 -8.42
C ASN A 63 -3.46 13.90 -6.90
N ALA A 64 -4.37 13.25 -6.18
CA ALA A 64 -4.21 12.95 -4.77
C ALA A 64 -3.37 11.69 -4.48
N LEU A 65 -3.03 10.87 -5.49
CA LEU A 65 -2.29 9.63 -5.32
C LEU A 65 -0.93 9.79 -4.61
N PRO A 66 -0.07 10.77 -4.95
CA PRO A 66 1.22 10.90 -4.29
C PRO A 66 1.08 11.11 -2.78
N ARG A 67 0.14 11.98 -2.38
CA ARG A 67 -0.15 12.25 -0.96
C ARG A 67 -0.72 11.03 -0.25
N THR A 68 -1.76 10.41 -0.82
CA THR A 68 -2.42 9.24 -0.20
C THR A 68 -1.49 8.03 -0.12
N SER A 69 -0.65 7.82 -1.13
CA SER A 69 0.39 6.78 -1.14
C SER A 69 1.43 7.01 -0.04
N LEU A 70 1.89 8.25 0.13
CA LEU A 70 2.83 8.60 1.21
C LEU A 70 2.22 8.35 2.59
N LEU A 71 0.96 8.77 2.82
CA LEU A 71 0.25 8.48 4.07
C LEU A 71 0.13 6.97 4.35
N ARG A 72 -0.20 6.17 3.33
CA ARG A 72 -0.24 4.69 3.44
C ARG A 72 1.13 4.10 3.77
N LYS A 73 2.20 4.63 3.19
CA LYS A 73 3.59 4.20 3.50
C LYS A 73 3.96 4.53 4.95
N ILE A 74 3.61 5.73 5.43
CA ILE A 74 3.83 6.12 6.83
C ILE A 74 3.06 5.20 7.78
N ASN A 75 1.78 4.92 7.50
CA ASN A 75 0.99 4.00 8.32
C ASN A 75 1.58 2.57 8.33
N SER A 76 2.05 2.10 7.18
CA SER A 76 2.72 0.79 7.07
C SER A 76 4.04 0.76 7.85
N LEU A 77 4.79 1.87 7.88
CA LEU A 77 5.99 2.01 8.70
C LEU A 77 5.64 1.93 10.19
N VAL A 78 4.64 2.68 10.65
CA VAL A 78 4.19 2.67 12.06
C VAL A 78 3.80 1.25 12.48
N ALA A 79 2.97 0.56 11.69
CA ALA A 79 2.57 -0.82 11.96
C ALA A 79 3.79 -1.76 12.04
N ARG A 80 4.78 -1.57 11.15
CA ARG A 80 6.01 -2.36 11.17
C ARG A 80 6.87 -2.08 12.41
N VAL A 81 7.01 -0.83 12.81
CA VAL A 81 7.79 -0.44 14.01
C VAL A 81 7.18 -1.05 15.27
N ARG A 82 5.84 -1.01 15.40
CA ARG A 82 5.14 -1.68 16.51
C ARG A 82 5.39 -3.19 16.53
N LYS A 83 5.31 -3.84 15.36
CA LYS A 83 5.60 -5.27 15.22
C LYS A 83 7.05 -5.61 15.58
N VAL A 84 8.02 -4.78 15.18
CA VAL A 84 9.44 -4.94 15.56
C VAL A 84 9.63 -4.78 17.06
N ARG A 85 9.03 -3.75 17.67
CA ARG A 85 9.05 -3.53 19.12
C ARG A 85 8.52 -4.75 19.89
N ALA A 86 7.35 -5.25 19.51
CA ALA A 86 6.76 -6.44 20.11
C ALA A 86 7.68 -7.66 19.95
N HIS A 87 8.19 -7.89 18.73
CA HIS A 87 9.09 -9.02 18.46
C HIS A 87 10.39 -8.97 19.27
N MET A 88 11.02 -7.79 19.39
CA MET A 88 12.22 -7.60 20.22
C MET A 88 11.96 -7.95 21.69
N CYS A 89 10.84 -7.47 22.25
CA CYS A 89 10.48 -7.76 23.63
C CYS A 89 10.22 -9.25 23.85
N ILE A 90 9.53 -9.91 22.92
CA ILE A 90 9.27 -11.36 22.97
C ILE A 90 10.59 -12.13 22.94
N VAL A 91 11.47 -11.87 21.96
CA VAL A 91 12.73 -12.62 21.81
C VAL A 91 13.66 -12.40 23.00
N ALA A 92 13.72 -11.17 23.54
CA ALA A 92 14.49 -10.89 24.74
C ALA A 92 13.91 -11.59 25.98
N HIS A 93 12.59 -11.63 26.11
CA HIS A 93 11.92 -12.39 27.17
C HIS A 93 12.24 -13.87 27.08
N LEU A 94 12.11 -14.49 25.89
CA LEU A 94 12.48 -15.89 25.65
C LEU A 94 13.93 -16.15 26.06
N LYS A 95 14.88 -15.32 25.61
CA LYS A 95 16.30 -15.45 25.98
C LYS A 95 16.55 -15.37 27.49
N SER A 96 15.80 -14.51 28.19
CA SER A 96 15.95 -14.32 29.64
C SER A 96 15.47 -15.53 30.44
N ARG A 97 14.50 -16.29 29.91
CA ARG A 97 13.89 -17.45 30.56
C ARG A 97 14.60 -18.78 30.29
N ILE A 98 15.46 -18.86 29.27
CA ILE A 98 16.27 -20.07 28.99
C ILE A 98 17.13 -20.40 30.23
N PRO A 99 17.15 -21.68 30.69
CA PRO A 99 17.98 -22.11 31.79
C PRO A 99 19.46 -21.73 31.60
N TRP A 100 20.05 -21.12 32.62
CA TRP A 100 21.38 -20.51 32.51
C TRP A 100 22.47 -21.52 32.09
N HIS A 101 22.37 -22.78 32.53
CA HIS A 101 23.33 -23.84 32.23
C HIS A 101 23.27 -24.24 30.75
N LEU A 102 22.07 -24.31 30.14
CA LEU A 102 21.90 -24.58 28.70
C LEU A 102 22.51 -23.45 27.86
N ARG A 103 22.35 -22.20 28.33
CA ARG A 103 22.92 -21.02 27.69
C ARG A 103 24.45 -20.97 27.82
N ALA A 104 25.00 -21.32 28.98
CA ALA A 104 26.45 -21.36 29.23
C ALA A 104 27.15 -22.43 28.38
N LEU A 105 26.54 -23.61 28.24
CA LEU A 105 27.04 -24.72 27.43
C LEU A 105 26.79 -24.52 25.92
N ARG A 106 26.11 -23.45 25.51
CA ARG A 106 25.67 -23.19 24.12
C ARG A 106 25.01 -24.41 23.47
N ALA A 107 24.20 -25.13 24.25
CA ALA A 107 23.52 -26.34 23.79
C ALA A 107 22.29 -25.97 22.94
N GLU A 108 22.53 -25.54 21.69
CA GLU A 108 21.50 -25.03 20.75
C GLU A 108 20.29 -25.96 20.59
N GLY A 109 20.54 -27.27 20.46
CA GLY A 109 19.47 -28.27 20.36
C GLY A 109 18.60 -28.34 21.61
N ALA A 110 19.22 -28.33 22.80
CA ALA A 110 18.51 -28.38 24.08
C ALA A 110 17.75 -27.08 24.38
N MET A 111 18.35 -25.92 24.10
CA MET A 111 17.69 -24.61 24.23
C MET A 111 16.44 -24.53 23.34
N ARG A 112 16.54 -25.04 22.10
CA ARG A 112 15.43 -25.08 21.16
C ARG A 112 14.29 -25.98 21.64
N SER A 113 14.63 -27.22 22.02
CA SER A 113 13.65 -28.18 22.51
C SER A 113 12.91 -27.63 23.74
N TRP A 114 13.66 -27.04 24.68
CA TRP A 114 13.10 -26.41 25.87
C TRP A 114 12.18 -25.23 25.55
N LEU A 115 12.61 -24.33 24.66
CA LEU A 115 11.78 -23.19 24.24
C LEU A 115 10.50 -23.64 23.53
N CYS A 116 10.57 -24.65 22.65
CA CYS A 116 9.41 -25.21 21.97
C CYS A 116 8.42 -25.83 22.98
N ALA A 117 8.91 -26.55 23.99
CA ALA A 117 8.07 -27.15 25.02
C ALA A 117 7.38 -26.12 25.93
N ASN A 118 8.04 -24.99 26.23
CA ASN A 118 7.54 -23.97 27.15
C ASN A 118 6.95 -22.73 26.44
N LEU A 119 6.82 -22.76 25.12
CA LEU A 119 6.50 -21.59 24.32
C LEU A 119 5.16 -20.95 24.70
N SER A 120 4.13 -21.77 24.95
CA SER A 120 2.78 -21.28 25.26
C SER A 120 2.74 -20.50 26.57
N GLU A 121 3.41 -20.99 27.61
CA GLU A 121 3.53 -20.30 28.90
C GLU A 121 4.36 -19.02 28.76
N LEU A 122 5.49 -19.08 28.05
CA LEU A 122 6.35 -17.92 27.80
C LEU A 122 5.63 -16.81 27.02
N MET A 123 4.71 -17.15 26.12
CA MET A 123 3.91 -16.17 25.38
C MET A 123 2.83 -15.54 26.27
N GLN A 124 2.22 -16.29 27.18
CA GLN A 124 1.29 -15.73 28.17
C GLN A 124 2.00 -14.75 29.11
N ASP A 125 3.19 -15.12 29.58
CA ASP A 125 4.05 -14.26 30.39
C ASP A 125 4.52 -13.00 29.64
N ALA A 126 4.77 -13.10 28.33
CA ALA A 126 5.21 -11.97 27.52
C ALA A 126 4.21 -10.80 27.49
N HIS A 127 2.92 -11.04 27.75
CA HIS A 127 1.89 -9.99 27.83
C HIS A 127 2.00 -9.15 29.11
N ARG A 128 2.69 -9.66 30.12
CA ARG A 128 2.96 -8.94 31.38
C ARG A 128 4.24 -8.11 31.29
N VAL A 129 4.97 -8.19 30.17
CA VAL A 129 6.20 -7.43 29.98
C VAL A 129 5.85 -5.95 29.76
N PRO A 130 6.38 -5.03 30.59
CA PRO A 130 6.10 -3.61 30.45
C PRO A 130 6.57 -3.09 29.10
N GLY A 131 5.71 -2.33 28.41
CA GLY A 131 6.03 -1.70 27.13
C GLY A 131 5.51 -2.43 25.88
N LEU A 132 4.69 -3.48 26.01
CA LEU A 132 3.88 -4.00 24.90
C LEU A 132 2.42 -3.58 25.07
N SER A 133 1.81 -3.10 23.99
CA SER A 133 0.34 -2.96 23.93
C SER A 133 -0.26 -4.33 23.63
N PRO A 134 -1.35 -4.74 24.30
CA PRO A 134 -2.01 -6.02 24.06
C PRO A 134 -2.47 -6.20 22.60
N GLY A 135 -2.73 -5.10 21.88
CA GLY A 135 -3.09 -5.13 20.45
C GLY A 135 -1.91 -5.29 19.48
N ASP A 136 -0.66 -5.18 19.95
CA ASP A 136 0.55 -5.38 19.13
C ASP A 136 1.08 -6.83 19.21
N LEU A 137 0.59 -7.62 20.15
CA LEU A 137 0.87 -9.05 20.24
C LEU A 137 -0.14 -9.86 19.41
N PRO A 138 0.26 -11.02 18.87
CA PRO A 138 -0.70 -11.96 18.30
C PRO A 138 -1.73 -12.35 19.37
N ASN A 139 -3.02 -12.18 19.09
CA ASN A 139 -4.12 -12.38 20.04
C ASN A 139 -4.04 -13.73 20.78
N LEU A 140 -3.96 -13.68 22.12
CA LEU A 140 -3.81 -14.85 23.02
C LEU A 140 -5.03 -15.74 23.16
N GLU A 141 -6.24 -15.30 22.84
CA GLU A 141 -7.44 -16.12 23.06
C GLU A 141 -7.45 -17.40 22.20
N VAL A 142 -6.51 -17.48 21.24
CA VAL A 142 -6.30 -18.63 20.35
C VAL A 142 -4.82 -19.09 20.42
N CYS A 143 -4.18 -19.06 21.58
CA CYS A 143 -2.72 -19.21 21.67
C CYS A 143 -2.19 -20.64 21.44
N VAL A 144 -3.02 -21.67 21.36
CA VAL A 144 -2.59 -23.05 21.02
C VAL A 144 -3.09 -23.48 19.64
N THR A 145 -4.23 -22.95 19.21
CA THR A 145 -4.92 -23.29 17.95
C THR A 145 -4.75 -22.26 16.84
N SER A 146 -4.16 -21.09 17.10
CA SER A 146 -4.01 -20.07 16.06
C SER A 146 -2.93 -20.46 15.05
N PRO A 147 -3.18 -20.23 13.75
CA PRO A 147 -2.19 -20.48 12.70
C PRO A 147 -0.91 -19.67 12.91
N GLU A 148 -1.00 -18.50 13.56
CA GLU A 148 0.15 -17.64 13.84
C GLU A 148 1.07 -18.21 14.92
N HIS A 149 0.52 -18.72 16.04
CA HIS A 149 1.30 -19.39 17.08
C HIS A 149 2.00 -20.63 16.52
N GLN A 150 1.27 -21.43 15.73
CA GLN A 150 1.83 -22.62 15.10
C GLN A 150 2.93 -22.25 14.09
N ALA A 151 2.77 -21.15 13.34
CA ALA A 151 3.80 -20.66 12.43
C ALA A 151 5.05 -20.17 13.18
N PHE A 152 4.89 -19.48 14.32
CA PHE A 152 6.02 -19.08 15.16
C PHE A 152 6.75 -20.29 15.75
N HIS A 153 6.01 -21.27 16.27
CA HIS A 153 6.57 -22.54 16.76
C HIS A 153 7.36 -23.28 15.67
N ARG A 154 6.81 -23.40 14.45
CA ARG A 154 7.49 -24.02 13.30
C ARG A 154 8.76 -23.27 12.88
N LYS A 155 8.76 -21.94 12.97
CA LYS A 155 9.95 -21.12 12.68
C LYS A 155 11.00 -21.31 13.76
N LEU A 156 10.61 -21.31 15.02
CA LEU A 156 11.50 -21.50 16.16
C LEU A 156 12.14 -22.90 16.17
N SER A 157 11.37 -23.95 15.82
CA SER A 157 11.89 -25.33 15.75
C SER A 157 12.92 -25.55 14.63
N ARG A 158 12.91 -24.69 13.61
CA ARG A 158 13.90 -24.67 12.52
C ARG A 158 14.97 -23.60 12.69
N PHE A 159 14.85 -22.73 13.68
CA PHE A 159 15.78 -21.62 13.86
C PHE A 159 17.09 -22.11 14.46
N GLU A 160 18.20 -21.78 13.81
CA GLU A 160 19.54 -22.03 14.28
C GLU A 160 20.13 -20.76 14.91
N GLY A 161 20.82 -20.91 16.04
CA GLY A 161 21.49 -19.79 16.70
C GLY A 161 20.63 -19.07 17.74
N ILE A 162 19.97 -19.81 18.62
CA ILE A 162 19.24 -19.27 19.77
C ILE A 162 20.19 -18.54 20.73
N SER A 163 21.46 -18.95 20.79
CA SER A 163 22.49 -18.20 21.54
C SER A 163 22.67 -16.76 21.05
N ARG A 164 22.32 -16.47 19.79
CA ARG A 164 22.42 -15.14 19.16
C ARG A 164 21.19 -14.26 19.36
N PHE A 165 20.19 -14.73 20.11
CA PHE A 165 19.02 -13.89 20.42
C PHE A 165 19.48 -12.54 20.98
N PRO A 166 18.94 -11.41 20.50
CA PRO A 166 19.27 -10.10 21.04
C PRO A 166 18.80 -9.98 22.50
N SER A 167 19.55 -9.26 23.31
CA SER A 167 19.04 -8.72 24.57
C SER A 167 18.26 -7.45 24.32
N LEU A 168 17.30 -7.13 25.19
CA LEU A 168 16.56 -5.88 25.11
C LEU A 168 17.48 -4.73 25.51
N ASP A 169 17.86 -3.87 24.56
CA ASP A 169 18.49 -2.59 24.86
C ASP A 169 17.40 -1.52 25.09
N PRO A 170 17.33 -0.91 26.29
CA PRO A 170 16.36 0.17 26.55
C PRO A 170 16.54 1.36 25.59
N LYS A 171 17.74 1.61 25.06
CA LYS A 171 17.99 2.69 24.10
C LYS A 171 17.27 2.45 22.77
N ASP A 172 17.31 1.22 22.28
CA ASP A 172 16.62 0.84 21.04
C ASP A 172 15.10 0.95 21.20
N LEU A 173 14.58 0.52 22.35
CA LEU A 173 13.15 0.63 22.65
C LEU A 173 12.70 2.10 22.71
N ALA A 174 13.46 2.95 23.39
CA ALA A 174 13.20 4.39 23.46
C ALA A 174 13.29 5.06 22.09
N ARG A 175 14.18 4.59 21.21
CA ARG A 175 14.29 5.09 19.83
C ARG A 175 13.05 4.72 19.00
N LEU A 176 12.58 3.48 19.08
CA LEU A 176 11.36 3.05 18.37
C LEU A 176 10.12 3.79 18.89
N GLU A 177 10.05 4.04 20.20
CA GLU A 177 8.97 4.81 20.81
C GLU A 177 9.00 6.28 20.41
N ARG A 178 10.18 6.92 20.40
CA ARG A 178 10.37 8.29 19.91
C ARG A 178 9.95 8.44 18.45
N LEU A 179 10.26 7.45 17.61
CA LEU A 179 9.88 7.46 16.20
C LEU A 179 8.35 7.52 16.04
N ILE A 180 7.60 6.71 16.81
CA ILE A 180 6.14 6.68 16.74
C ILE A 180 5.51 7.93 17.37
N THR A 181 6.02 8.39 18.50
CA THR A 181 5.40 9.46 19.31
C THR A 181 5.77 10.86 18.86
N THR A 182 6.95 11.04 18.25
CA THR A 182 7.50 12.37 17.94
C THR A 182 7.78 12.53 16.45
N GLU A 183 8.57 11.62 15.85
CA GLU A 183 9.05 11.79 14.47
C GLU A 183 7.94 11.60 13.44
N VAL A 184 7.09 10.57 13.59
CA VAL A 184 5.97 10.32 12.67
C VAL A 184 4.95 11.47 12.68
N PRO A 185 4.47 11.98 13.83
CA PRO A 185 3.62 13.17 13.86
C PRO A 185 4.28 14.39 13.19
N SER A 186 5.57 14.63 13.42
CA SER A 186 6.32 15.71 12.77
C SER A 186 6.45 15.52 11.25
N LEU A 187 6.54 14.28 10.76
CA LEU A 187 6.51 13.98 9.33
C LEU A 187 5.12 14.25 8.74
N LEU A 188 4.06 13.86 9.45
CA LEU A 188 2.68 14.06 9.00
C LEU A 188 2.32 15.55 8.87
N THR A 189 2.85 16.43 9.74
CA THR A 189 2.68 17.88 9.59
C THR A 189 3.31 18.41 8.30
N GLY A 190 4.45 17.87 7.88
CA GLY A 190 5.09 18.21 6.60
C GLY A 190 4.35 17.64 5.38
N VAL A 191 3.78 16.43 5.51
CA VAL A 191 2.98 15.80 4.44
C VAL A 191 1.66 16.53 4.22
N GLY A 192 1.16 17.24 5.24
CA GLY A 192 0.03 18.17 5.16
C GLY A 192 0.14 19.19 4.03
N GLY A 193 1.36 19.56 3.63
CA GLY A 193 1.66 20.57 2.61
C GLY A 193 2.53 20.08 1.44
N VAL A 194 2.45 18.81 1.01
CA VAL A 194 3.09 18.38 -0.25
C VAL A 194 2.49 19.20 -1.40
N SER A 195 3.20 20.26 -1.75
CA SER A 195 3.06 21.01 -2.98
C SER A 195 3.04 20.02 -4.13
N ILE A 196 1.96 20.07 -4.90
CA ILE A 196 1.83 19.47 -6.22
C ILE A 196 3.18 19.66 -6.92
N SER A 197 3.84 18.55 -7.29
CA SER A 197 5.02 18.61 -8.14
C SER A 197 4.69 19.55 -9.30
N LYS A 198 5.42 20.67 -9.44
CA LYS A 198 5.34 21.56 -10.60
C LYS A 198 5.96 20.90 -11.86
N GLU A 199 5.76 19.61 -12.03
CA GLU A 199 5.87 18.98 -13.34
C GLU A 199 4.51 19.15 -14.00
N SER A 200 4.26 20.39 -14.41
CA SER A 200 3.35 20.66 -15.50
C SER A 200 3.80 19.74 -16.62
N LEU A 201 2.99 18.75 -16.97
CA LEU A 201 3.07 18.10 -18.27
C LEU A 201 3.13 19.24 -19.28
N LYS A 202 4.32 19.50 -19.83
CA LYS A 202 4.44 20.38 -20.99
C LYS A 202 3.51 19.75 -22.02
N GLN A 203 2.52 20.53 -22.48
CA GLN A 203 1.72 20.09 -23.61
C GLN A 203 2.70 19.65 -24.71
N PRO A 204 2.46 18.52 -25.40
CA PRO A 204 3.29 18.16 -26.53
C PRO A 204 3.24 19.32 -27.50
N GLU A 205 4.38 19.99 -27.69
CA GLU A 205 4.46 21.04 -28.70
C GLU A 205 4.05 20.44 -30.05
N PRO A 206 3.25 21.16 -30.85
CA PRO A 206 2.95 20.71 -32.20
C PRO A 206 4.28 20.48 -32.92
N PRO A 207 4.41 19.40 -33.71
CA PRO A 207 5.66 19.08 -34.37
C PRO A 207 6.10 20.29 -35.21
N SER A 208 7.29 20.82 -34.91
CA SER A 208 7.93 21.83 -35.73
C SER A 208 7.99 21.32 -37.18
N PRO A 209 7.64 22.13 -38.19
CA PRO A 209 7.79 21.72 -39.59
C PRO A 209 9.23 21.27 -39.82
N ARG A 210 9.43 20.00 -40.19
CA ARG A 210 10.76 19.49 -40.48
C ARG A 210 11.30 20.25 -41.69
N ALA A 211 12.53 20.76 -41.57
CA ALA A 211 13.26 21.48 -42.62
C ALA A 211 13.48 20.68 -43.93
N TRP A 212 12.94 19.47 -44.04
CA TRP A 212 13.01 18.59 -45.21
C TRP A 212 11.89 18.85 -46.23
N ASP A 213 10.79 19.52 -45.84
CA ASP A 213 9.71 19.91 -46.76
C ASP A 213 10.13 21.00 -47.77
N PHE A 214 11.32 21.58 -47.59
CA PHE A 214 11.92 22.54 -48.52
C PHE A 214 12.83 21.92 -49.59
N ILE A 215 13.20 20.64 -49.48
CA ILE A 215 14.20 20.03 -50.39
C ILE A 215 13.56 19.16 -51.47
N PHE A 216 12.35 18.63 -51.26
CA PHE A 216 11.64 17.82 -52.27
C PHE A 216 10.16 18.21 -52.38
N GLY A 217 9.90 19.44 -52.83
CA GLY A 217 8.55 19.98 -53.07
C GLY A 217 8.47 20.81 -54.35
N GLY A 218 9.19 20.43 -55.40
CA GLY A 218 9.12 21.08 -56.70
C GLY A 218 7.93 20.58 -57.53
N GLY A 219 6.96 21.45 -57.81
CA GLY A 219 6.07 21.27 -58.96
C GLY A 219 4.60 21.63 -58.79
N SER A 220 4.25 22.87 -58.40
CA SER A 220 2.90 23.38 -58.60
C SER A 220 2.70 23.81 -60.06
N ARG A 221 2.05 22.96 -60.86
CA ARG A 221 1.61 23.27 -62.23
C ARG A 221 0.27 24.01 -62.17
N LYS A 222 0.33 25.29 -62.54
CA LYS A 222 -0.75 26.29 -62.62
C LYS A 222 -1.88 25.85 -63.55
N ARG A 223 -3.13 25.72 -63.05
CA ARG A 223 -4.35 25.77 -63.88
C ARG A 223 -5.16 27.02 -63.50
N ARG A 224 -5.19 27.97 -64.43
CA ARG A 224 -6.02 29.19 -64.42
C ARG A 224 -7.49 28.80 -64.45
N ARG A 225 -8.30 29.41 -63.58
CA ARG A 225 -9.72 29.69 -63.86
C ARG A 225 -9.80 31.13 -64.37
N MET A 226 -10.50 31.32 -65.48
CA MET A 226 -11.03 32.59 -65.97
C MET A 226 -12.53 32.49 -65.72
N ASP A 227 -13.07 33.44 -64.98
CA ASP A 227 -14.46 33.91 -65.04
C ASP A 227 -14.30 35.37 -65.56
N ASP A 228 -15.07 35.92 -66.48
CA ASP A 228 -16.52 35.95 -66.72
C ASP A 228 -16.75 36.44 -68.18
N PRO A 229 -17.98 36.50 -68.74
CA PRO A 229 -18.20 37.22 -70.00
C PRO A 229 -17.98 38.74 -69.87
#